data_AF-A9KM49-F1
#
_entry.id   AF-A9KM49-F1
#
_cell.length_a   1.000
_cell.length_b   1.000
_cell.length_c   1.000
_cell.angle_alpha   90.00
_cell.angle_beta   90.00
_cell.angle_gamma   90.00
#
_symmetry.space_group_name_H-M   'P 1'
#
loop_
_entity.id
_entity.type
_entity.pdbx_description
1 polymer ?
#
loop_
_entity_poly.entity_id
_entity_poly.type
_entity_poly.pdbx_seq_one_letter_code
_entity_poly.pdbx_strand_id
1 'polypeptide(L)'
;MEDKQRKPLYSQVEEYLYRLICSNLKKGKNKIPSEHLLAQQFNVSRITSKRAINNLVDKGYLVRVKGSGTFINTELDENLLEKLRVYDEIPSSPLSLKNKKTVAMIIPDIKSRYMMNLVDGVQHLATKNGWNVILAVTMYDQILEELLIKKLLLSADALIIFPVNKNTYNQEIIKLSLQQFPLAVIDNVLRGVETSTITSNNRKAAYNATNYFLKKNKKHIAVITHPLDSAISLQERYIGYESALSDEKVPIYKNYILHDLKHYDENTSNKILKFLDENKEIDAILAFNYELGIKTINTVLENTTRLTTDDIIVFDEEFSEIYNLLKVKIKYVQQDAYTIGITAFQVILDQINSPNYLTQHVTIDTKLFV
;
A
#
# COMPACT_ATOMS: atom_id res chain seq x y z
N MET A 1 -24.02 -11.56 -20.96
CA MET A 1 -23.35 -12.80 -20.52
C MET A 1 -22.07 -12.89 -21.32
N GLU A 2 -20.98 -12.33 -20.81
CA GLU A 2 -19.70 -12.30 -21.50
C GLU A 2 -19.04 -13.68 -21.45
N ASP A 3 -18.71 -14.15 -22.64
CA ASP A 3 -18.04 -15.43 -22.91
C ASP A 3 -16.60 -15.36 -22.37
N LYS A 4 -16.36 -15.97 -21.20
CA LYS A 4 -15.01 -16.22 -20.70
C LYS A 4 -14.27 -17.02 -21.78
N GLN A 5 -13.35 -16.39 -22.51
CA GLN A 5 -12.43 -17.06 -23.43
C GLN A 5 -11.78 -18.26 -22.71
N ARG A 6 -12.33 -19.46 -22.93
CA ARG A 6 -11.77 -20.69 -22.37
C ARG A 6 -10.43 -20.91 -23.04
N LYS A 7 -9.35 -20.83 -22.25
CA LYS A 7 -7.98 -21.16 -22.70
C LYS A 7 -8.00 -22.46 -23.51
N PRO A 8 -7.31 -22.52 -24.67
CA PRO A 8 -7.25 -23.73 -25.49
C PRO A 8 -6.82 -24.96 -24.69
N LEU A 9 -7.43 -26.12 -24.94
CA LEU A 9 -7.22 -27.33 -24.15
C LEU A 9 -5.75 -27.79 -24.09
N TYR A 10 -4.97 -27.60 -25.17
CA TYR A 10 -3.53 -27.92 -25.16
C TYR A 10 -2.74 -27.01 -24.20
N SER A 11 -3.15 -25.76 -24.04
CA SER A 11 -2.50 -24.80 -23.14
C SER A 11 -2.70 -25.18 -21.67
N GLN A 12 -3.82 -25.82 -21.33
CA GLN A 12 -4.07 -26.35 -19.98
C GLN A 12 -3.13 -27.53 -19.67
N VAL A 13 -2.89 -28.41 -20.65
CA VAL A 13 -1.92 -29.51 -20.53
C VAL A 13 -0.49 -28.97 -20.42
N GLU A 14 -0.13 -27.93 -21.18
CA GLU A 14 1.18 -27.25 -21.04
C GLU A 14 1.36 -26.66 -19.63
N GLU A 15 0.35 -25.97 -19.10
CA GLU A 15 0.41 -25.35 -17.77
C GLU A 15 0.65 -26.40 -16.67
N TYR A 16 -0.01 -27.56 -16.77
CA TYR A 16 0.25 -28.69 -15.88
C TYR A 16 1.69 -29.20 -16.00
N LEU A 17 2.18 -29.39 -17.23
CA LEU A 17 3.53 -29.88 -17.48
C LEU A 17 4.59 -28.89 -16.99
N TYR A 18 4.39 -27.58 -17.11
CA TYR A 18 5.28 -26.56 -16.52
C TYR A 18 5.40 -26.71 -15.01
N ARG A 19 4.26 -26.88 -14.30
CA ARG A 19 4.27 -27.11 -12.84
C ARG A 19 4.94 -28.43 -12.47
N LEU A 20 4.72 -29.48 -13.27
CA LEU A 20 5.38 -30.77 -13.09
C LEU A 20 6.90 -30.65 -13.29
N ILE A 21 7.34 -29.85 -14.26
CA ILE A 21 8.75 -29.54 -14.50
C ILE A 21 9.34 -28.84 -13.26
N CYS A 22 8.72 -27.76 -12.78
CA CYS A 22 9.19 -27.00 -11.60
C CYS A 22 9.34 -27.88 -10.35
N SER A 23 8.29 -28.62 -10.01
CA SER A 23 8.26 -29.47 -8.82
C SER A 23 9.28 -30.62 -8.82
N ASN A 24 9.73 -31.04 -10.01
CA ASN A 24 10.64 -32.17 -10.18
C ASN A 24 12.05 -31.78 -10.64
N LEU A 25 12.30 -30.52 -10.98
CA LEU A 25 13.60 -30.00 -11.43
C LEU A 25 14.70 -30.27 -10.40
N LYS A 26 14.39 -30.11 -9.10
CA LYS A 26 15.31 -30.36 -7.97
C LYS A 26 15.56 -31.84 -7.67
N LYS A 27 14.80 -32.75 -8.31
CA LYS A 27 14.84 -34.21 -8.07
C LYS A 27 15.51 -35.01 -9.19
N GLY A 28 16.06 -34.34 -10.22
CA GLY A 28 16.79 -34.96 -11.33
C GLY A 28 15.92 -35.31 -12.56
N LYS A 29 16.45 -36.15 -13.47
CA LYS A 29 15.83 -36.54 -14.76
C LYS A 29 14.55 -37.36 -14.54
N ASN A 30 13.43 -36.67 -14.31
CA ASN A 30 12.14 -37.32 -14.15
C ASN A 30 11.43 -37.48 -15.51
N LYS A 31 10.88 -38.69 -15.72
CA LYS A 31 10.04 -39.01 -16.87
C LYS A 31 8.66 -38.39 -16.68
N ILE A 32 8.14 -37.72 -17.70
CA ILE A 32 6.77 -37.16 -17.65
C ILE A 32 5.73 -38.22 -18.05
N PRO A 33 4.44 -38.04 -17.69
CA PRO A 33 3.36 -38.92 -18.14
C PRO A 33 3.29 -39.02 -19.67
N SER A 34 2.85 -40.17 -20.17
CA SER A 34 2.71 -40.40 -21.62
C SER A 34 1.59 -39.56 -22.23
N GLU A 35 1.64 -39.36 -23.55
CA GLU A 35 0.59 -38.66 -24.32
C GLU A 35 -0.80 -39.27 -24.05
N HIS A 36 -0.87 -40.60 -23.89
CA HIS A 36 -2.12 -41.29 -23.59
C HIS A 36 -2.65 -41.00 -22.18
N LEU A 37 -1.77 -41.00 -21.16
CA LEU A 37 -2.16 -40.70 -19.79
C LEU A 37 -2.63 -39.25 -19.64
N LEU A 38 -1.92 -38.30 -20.26
CA LEU A 38 -2.32 -36.89 -20.27
C LEU A 38 -3.66 -36.70 -21.00
N ALA A 39 -3.88 -37.40 -22.11
CA ALA A 39 -5.16 -37.36 -22.83
C ALA A 39 -6.33 -37.83 -21.96
N GLN A 40 -6.15 -38.91 -21.21
CA GLN A 40 -7.16 -39.39 -20.25
C GLN A 40 -7.37 -38.42 -19.10
N GLN A 41 -6.29 -37.94 -18.47
CA GLN A 41 -6.34 -37.06 -17.30
C GLN A 41 -7.08 -35.75 -17.58
N PHE A 42 -6.87 -35.16 -18.76
CA PHE A 42 -7.46 -33.86 -19.13
C PHE A 42 -8.72 -34.00 -20.00
N ASN A 43 -9.16 -35.22 -20.28
CA ASN A 43 -10.28 -35.52 -21.18
C ASN A 43 -10.13 -34.82 -22.55
N VAL A 44 -8.94 -34.96 -23.17
CA VAL A 44 -8.59 -34.36 -24.47
C VAL A 44 -8.16 -35.43 -25.48
N SER A 45 -8.12 -35.08 -26.77
CA SER A 45 -7.59 -35.99 -27.78
C SER A 45 -6.08 -36.23 -27.57
N ARG A 46 -5.58 -37.40 -28.01
CA ARG A 46 -4.14 -37.69 -27.98
C ARG A 46 -3.31 -36.67 -28.77
N ILE A 47 -3.88 -36.10 -29.84
CA ILE A 47 -3.22 -35.07 -30.66
C ILE A 47 -3.04 -33.78 -29.84
N THR A 48 -4.01 -33.42 -28.99
CA THR A 48 -3.93 -32.26 -28.09
C THR A 48 -2.81 -32.42 -27.06
N SER A 49 -2.72 -33.58 -26.40
CA SER A 49 -1.64 -33.89 -25.45
C SER A 49 -0.27 -33.96 -26.13
N LYS A 50 -0.20 -34.54 -27.33
CA LYS A 50 1.01 -34.58 -28.15
C LYS A 50 1.48 -33.18 -28.54
N ARG A 51 0.56 -32.28 -28.93
CA ARG A 51 0.86 -30.87 -29.22
C ARG A 51 1.46 -30.17 -28.01
N ALA A 52 0.88 -30.33 -26.83
CA ALA A 52 1.40 -29.73 -25.61
C ALA A 52 2.83 -30.21 -25.27
N ILE A 53 3.09 -31.51 -25.38
CA ILE A 53 4.43 -32.06 -25.18
C ILE A 53 5.41 -31.53 -26.24
N ASN A 54 5.02 -31.52 -27.53
CA ASN A 54 5.87 -31.01 -28.60
C ASN A 54 6.28 -29.56 -28.36
N ASN A 55 5.32 -28.70 -28.02
CA ASN A 55 5.60 -27.30 -27.76
C ASN A 55 6.64 -27.11 -26.64
N LEU A 56 6.61 -27.95 -25.60
CA LEU A 56 7.58 -27.91 -24.51
C LEU A 56 8.94 -28.52 -24.87
N VAL A 57 8.96 -29.49 -25.79
CA VAL A 57 10.20 -30.00 -26.38
C VAL A 57 10.85 -28.92 -27.26
N ASP A 58 10.07 -28.26 -28.12
CA ASP A 58 10.54 -27.21 -29.02
C ASP A 58 11.08 -25.99 -28.25
N LYS A 59 10.47 -25.69 -27.08
CA LYS A 59 10.93 -24.65 -26.14
C LYS A 59 12.13 -25.09 -25.29
N GLY A 60 12.60 -26.33 -25.39
CA GLY A 60 13.77 -26.84 -24.66
C GLY A 60 13.51 -27.31 -23.23
N TYR A 61 12.26 -27.33 -22.75
CA TYR A 61 11.92 -27.79 -21.39
C TYR A 61 11.89 -29.32 -21.23
N LEU A 62 11.64 -30.03 -22.33
CA LEU A 62 11.53 -31.48 -22.36
C LEU A 62 12.43 -32.08 -23.44
N VAL A 63 12.91 -33.31 -23.22
CA VAL A 63 13.70 -34.08 -24.20
C VAL A 63 13.03 -35.43 -24.45
N ARG A 64 12.90 -35.82 -25.72
CA ARG A 64 12.44 -37.16 -26.11
C ARG A 64 13.61 -38.12 -26.22
N VAL A 65 13.46 -39.29 -25.59
CA VAL A 65 14.39 -40.41 -25.70
C VAL A 65 13.67 -41.55 -26.42
N LYS A 66 14.18 -41.94 -27.59
CA LYS A 66 13.59 -42.98 -28.44
C LYS A 66 13.44 -44.28 -27.65
N GLY A 67 12.24 -44.85 -27.63
CA GLY A 67 11.92 -46.08 -26.89
C GLY A 67 11.73 -45.91 -25.38
N SER A 68 12.16 -44.79 -24.79
CA SER A 68 12.12 -44.57 -23.33
C SER A 68 11.12 -43.52 -22.89
N GLY A 69 10.64 -42.64 -23.78
CA GLY A 69 9.60 -41.64 -23.51
C GLY A 69 10.12 -40.21 -23.48
N THR A 70 9.41 -39.31 -22.79
CA THR A 70 9.78 -37.89 -22.66
C THR A 70 10.20 -37.58 -21.22
N PHE A 71 11.28 -36.82 -21.08
CA PHE A 71 11.91 -36.48 -19.81
C PHE A 71 12.06 -34.97 -19.67
N ILE A 72 12.17 -34.50 -18.43
CA ILE A 72 12.53 -33.11 -18.14
C ILE A 72 13.97 -32.86 -18.60
N ASN A 73 14.19 -31.76 -19.32
CA ASN A 73 15.54 -31.32 -19.63
C ASN A 73 16.21 -30.79 -18.36
N THR A 74 17.36 -31.37 -17.98
CA THR A 74 18.13 -30.96 -16.78
C THR A 74 19.15 -29.86 -17.06
N GLU A 75 19.38 -29.55 -18.34
CA GLU A 75 20.32 -28.51 -18.79
C GLU A 75 19.52 -27.33 -19.34
N LEU A 76 18.68 -26.73 -18.48
CA LEU A 76 17.93 -25.52 -18.82
C LEU A 76 18.83 -24.29 -18.68
N ASP A 77 18.78 -23.39 -19.66
CA ASP A 77 19.44 -22.09 -19.55
C ASP A 77 18.75 -21.18 -18.51
N GLU A 78 19.45 -20.10 -18.10
CA GLU A 78 18.94 -19.17 -17.09
C GLU A 78 17.62 -18.49 -17.51
N ASN A 79 17.43 -18.23 -18.80
CA ASN A 79 16.22 -17.58 -19.33
C ASN A 79 14.99 -18.50 -19.22
N LEU A 80 15.16 -19.81 -19.44
CA LEU A 80 14.10 -20.81 -19.28
C LEU A 80 13.79 -21.03 -17.80
N LEU A 81 14.80 -21.04 -16.93
CA LEU A 81 14.62 -21.13 -15.48
C LEU A 81 13.85 -19.93 -14.91
N GLU A 82 14.13 -18.72 -15.38
CA GLU A 82 13.41 -17.51 -14.97
C GLU A 82 11.92 -17.59 -15.33
N LYS A 83 11.60 -18.06 -16.54
CA LYS A 83 10.21 -18.26 -16.98
C LYS A 83 9.45 -19.33 -16.18
N LEU A 84 10.15 -20.30 -15.61
CA LEU A 84 9.56 -21.34 -14.75
C LEU A 84 9.20 -20.83 -13.35
N ARG A 85 9.89 -19.79 -12.84
CA ARG A 85 9.61 -19.23 -11.50
C ARG A 85 8.16 -18.78 -11.32
N VAL A 86 7.55 -18.24 -12.38
CA VAL A 86 6.14 -17.84 -12.42
C VAL A 86 5.20 -19.01 -12.10
N TYR A 87 5.60 -20.25 -12.39
CA TYR A 87 4.81 -21.45 -12.13
C TYR A 87 5.15 -22.14 -10.80
N ASP A 88 6.28 -21.79 -10.17
CA ASP A 88 6.68 -22.24 -8.82
C ASP A 88 5.90 -21.48 -7.72
N GLU A 89 5.45 -20.26 -8.04
CA GLU A 89 4.69 -19.39 -7.13
C GLU A 89 3.18 -19.70 -7.08
N ILE A 90 2.66 -20.53 -8.00
CA ILE A 90 1.24 -20.91 -8.02
C ILE A 90 1.06 -22.19 -7.19
N PRO A 91 0.36 -22.15 -6.04
CA PRO A 91 0.20 -23.31 -5.17
C PRO A 91 -0.37 -24.52 -5.92
N SER A 92 0.25 -25.68 -5.72
CA SER A 92 -0.11 -26.94 -6.39
C SER A 92 -1.47 -27.52 -5.94
N SER A 93 -2.12 -26.92 -4.92
CA SER A 93 -3.44 -27.32 -4.42
C SER A 93 -4.16 -26.18 -3.67
N PRO A 94 -5.51 -26.10 -3.67
CA PRO A 94 -6.28 -25.27 -2.75
C PRO A 94 -5.97 -25.52 -1.26
N LEU A 95 -5.51 -26.73 -0.90
CA LEU A 95 -5.11 -27.03 0.48
C LEU A 95 -3.81 -26.31 0.90
N SER A 96 -2.88 -26.07 -0.03
CA SER A 96 -1.66 -25.31 0.26
C SER A 96 -1.92 -23.81 0.52
N LEU A 97 -3.08 -23.28 0.08
CA LEU A 97 -3.54 -21.93 0.43
C LEU A 97 -4.14 -21.88 1.85
N LYS A 98 -4.77 -22.97 2.32
CA LYS A 98 -5.42 -23.06 3.64
C LYS A 98 -4.44 -23.11 4.82
N ASN A 99 -3.18 -23.50 4.61
CA ASN A 99 -2.18 -23.63 5.68
C ASN A 99 -1.26 -22.40 5.81
N LYS A 100 -1.40 -21.38 4.96
CA LYS A 100 -0.62 -20.15 5.08
C LYS A 100 -1.27 -19.24 6.12
N LYS A 101 -0.44 -18.70 7.02
CA LYS A 101 -0.87 -17.65 7.94
C LYS A 101 -1.34 -16.44 7.15
N THR A 102 -2.31 -15.72 7.70
CA THR A 102 -2.96 -14.59 7.03
C THR A 102 -2.87 -13.36 7.89
N VAL A 103 -2.37 -12.26 7.32
CA VAL A 103 -2.48 -10.93 7.93
C VAL A 103 -3.61 -10.19 7.22
N ALA A 104 -4.49 -9.53 7.96
CA ALA A 104 -5.47 -8.64 7.37
C ALA A 104 -5.08 -7.18 7.62
N MET A 105 -5.07 -6.39 6.55
CA MET A 105 -4.76 -4.97 6.55
C MET A 105 -6.07 -4.20 6.38
N ILE A 106 -6.41 -3.38 7.38
CA ILE A 106 -7.62 -2.56 7.43
C ILE A 106 -7.20 -1.10 7.22
N ILE A 107 -7.64 -0.49 6.12
CA ILE A 107 -7.22 0.86 5.70
C ILE A 107 -8.41 1.74 5.31
N PRO A 108 -8.26 3.08 5.29
CA PRO A 108 -9.39 3.96 5.02
C PRO A 108 -9.83 3.99 3.55
N ASP A 109 -8.92 3.94 2.59
CA ASP A 109 -9.21 3.86 1.16
C ASP A 109 -8.07 3.15 0.40
N ILE A 110 -8.05 3.22 -0.94
CA ILE A 110 -6.93 2.78 -1.80
C ILE A 110 -6.66 3.81 -2.91
N LYS A 111 -7.00 5.09 -2.66
CA LYS A 111 -7.08 6.11 -3.71
C LYS A 111 -5.76 6.87 -3.91
N SER A 112 -4.91 6.91 -2.90
CA SER A 112 -3.64 7.64 -2.93
C SER A 112 -2.45 6.73 -3.19
N ARG A 113 -1.39 7.28 -3.77
CA ARG A 113 -0.12 6.58 -3.92
C ARG A 113 0.50 6.23 -2.58
N TYR A 114 0.35 7.09 -1.58
CA TYR A 114 0.72 6.77 -0.20
C TYR A 114 0.09 5.45 0.24
N MET A 115 -1.22 5.28 0.03
CA MET A 115 -1.94 4.10 0.45
C MET A 115 -1.55 2.85 -0.36
N MET A 116 -1.36 3.00 -1.67
CA MET A 116 -0.92 1.89 -2.53
C MET A 116 0.49 1.41 -2.16
N ASN A 117 1.43 2.31 -1.91
CA ASN A 117 2.79 1.96 -1.48
C ASN A 117 2.80 1.32 -0.09
N LEU A 118 1.90 1.74 0.80
CA LEU A 118 1.73 1.11 2.11
C LEU A 118 1.31 -0.36 1.97
N VAL A 119 0.32 -0.63 1.13
CA VAL A 119 -0.14 -2.00 0.82
C VAL A 119 0.98 -2.81 0.18
N ASP A 120 1.72 -2.21 -0.77
CA ASP A 120 2.85 -2.87 -1.44
C ASP A 120 3.95 -3.29 -0.44
N GLY A 121 4.30 -2.42 0.50
CA GLY A 121 5.25 -2.74 1.56
C GLY A 121 4.81 -3.93 2.42
N VAL A 122 3.56 -3.95 2.88
CA VAL A 122 3.02 -5.10 3.63
C VAL A 122 3.01 -6.36 2.77
N GLN A 123 2.50 -6.26 1.54
CA GLN A 123 2.40 -7.38 0.60
C GLN A 123 3.77 -8.00 0.32
N HIS A 124 4.79 -7.19 0.09
CA HIS A 124 6.15 -7.64 -0.19
C HIS A 124 6.67 -8.50 0.96
N LEU A 125 6.72 -7.97 2.19
CA LEU A 125 7.30 -8.69 3.30
C LEU A 125 6.45 -9.90 3.72
N ALA A 126 5.13 -9.79 3.66
CA ALA A 126 4.22 -10.91 3.93
C ALA A 126 4.43 -12.07 2.95
N THR A 127 4.46 -11.77 1.64
CA THR A 127 4.67 -12.80 0.60
C THR A 127 6.01 -13.50 0.77
N LYS A 128 7.08 -12.73 1.03
CA LYS A 128 8.43 -13.26 1.28
C LYS A 128 8.47 -14.22 2.48
N ASN A 129 7.61 -14.01 3.48
CA ASN A 129 7.49 -14.86 4.66
C ASN A 129 6.40 -15.95 4.53
N GLY A 130 5.80 -16.12 3.35
CA GLY A 130 4.80 -17.15 3.09
C GLY A 130 3.42 -16.85 3.68
N TRP A 131 3.11 -15.59 3.99
CA TRP A 131 1.81 -15.14 4.48
C TRP A 131 0.87 -14.74 3.35
N ASN A 132 -0.43 -14.91 3.56
CA ASN A 132 -1.47 -14.28 2.76
C ASN A 132 -1.77 -12.88 3.32
N VAL A 133 -2.17 -11.95 2.45
CA VAL A 133 -2.66 -10.62 2.85
C VAL A 133 -4.12 -10.48 2.44
N ILE A 134 -4.98 -10.10 3.38
CA ILE A 134 -6.36 -9.68 3.10
C ILE A 134 -6.42 -8.17 3.24
N LEU A 135 -6.91 -7.49 2.21
CA LEU A 135 -7.17 -6.05 2.27
C LEU A 135 -8.63 -5.77 2.59
N ALA A 136 -8.89 -4.87 3.54
CA ALA A 136 -10.22 -4.41 3.88
C ALA A 136 -10.23 -2.87 4.00
N VAL A 137 -11.30 -2.26 3.50
CA VAL A 137 -11.39 -0.80 3.39
C VAL A 137 -12.53 -0.27 4.24
N THR A 138 -12.24 0.67 5.15
CA THR A 138 -13.22 1.24 6.09
C THR A 138 -13.99 2.41 5.51
N MET A 139 -13.52 3.03 4.42
CA MET A 139 -14.13 4.21 3.81
C MET A 139 -14.32 5.37 4.82
N TYR A 140 -13.40 5.49 5.78
CA TYR A 140 -13.49 6.44 6.89
C TYR A 140 -14.75 6.28 7.77
N ASP A 141 -15.36 5.08 7.79
CA ASP A 141 -16.52 4.75 8.60
C ASP A 141 -16.13 3.89 9.81
N GLN A 142 -16.40 4.41 11.01
CA GLN A 142 -16.04 3.78 12.29
C GLN A 142 -16.85 2.50 12.57
N ILE A 143 -18.11 2.42 12.12
CA ILE A 143 -18.98 1.26 12.31
C ILE A 143 -18.51 0.13 11.39
N LEU A 144 -18.14 0.47 10.15
CA LEU A 144 -17.58 -0.49 9.20
C LEU A 144 -16.21 -1.00 9.69
N GLU A 145 -15.36 -0.15 10.26
CA GLU A 145 -14.10 -0.57 10.89
C GLU A 145 -14.33 -1.65 11.96
N GLU A 146 -15.23 -1.42 12.91
CA GLU A 146 -15.57 -2.38 13.96
C GLU A 146 -16.07 -3.71 13.37
N LEU A 147 -16.96 -3.65 12.37
CA LEU A 147 -17.47 -4.84 11.69
C LEU A 147 -16.38 -5.61 10.96
N LEU A 148 -15.47 -4.90 10.27
CA LEU A 148 -14.35 -5.50 9.54
C LEU A 148 -13.38 -6.18 10.50
N ILE A 149 -13.02 -5.53 11.62
CA ILE A 149 -12.15 -6.13 12.64
C ILE A 149 -12.78 -7.45 13.12
N LYS A 150 -14.03 -7.42 13.61
CA LYS A 150 -14.72 -8.63 14.10
C LYS A 150 -14.76 -9.75 13.07
N LYS A 151 -15.04 -9.42 11.80
CA LYS A 151 -15.11 -10.40 10.71
C LYS A 151 -13.74 -11.02 10.41
N LEU A 152 -12.69 -10.20 10.38
CA LEU A 152 -11.36 -10.64 9.96
C LEU A 152 -10.65 -11.44 11.06
N LEU A 153 -10.98 -11.22 12.33
CA LEU A 153 -10.50 -12.04 13.45
C LEU A 153 -10.89 -13.52 13.34
N LEU A 154 -11.94 -13.85 12.57
CA LEU A 154 -12.33 -15.24 12.31
C LEU A 154 -11.41 -15.96 11.31
N SER A 155 -10.59 -15.22 10.57
CA SER A 155 -9.81 -15.75 9.42
C SER A 155 -8.36 -15.27 9.33
N ALA A 156 -7.96 -14.29 10.14
CA ALA A 156 -6.63 -13.70 10.13
C ALA A 156 -5.88 -14.03 11.43
N ASP A 157 -4.59 -14.34 11.29
CA ASP A 157 -3.66 -14.60 12.39
C ASP A 157 -3.02 -13.32 12.94
N ALA A 158 -3.13 -12.22 12.20
CA ALA A 158 -2.61 -10.90 12.56
C ALA A 158 -3.41 -9.78 11.90
N LEU A 159 -3.40 -8.59 12.50
CA LEU A 159 -4.05 -7.40 11.96
C LEU A 159 -3.07 -6.23 11.85
N ILE A 160 -3.15 -5.53 10.73
CA ILE A 160 -2.53 -4.22 10.55
C ILE A 160 -3.67 -3.22 10.35
N ILE A 161 -3.78 -2.22 11.22
CA ILE A 161 -4.93 -1.31 11.22
C ILE A 161 -4.44 0.12 11.03
N PHE A 162 -5.00 0.83 10.04
CA PHE A 162 -4.99 2.28 9.96
C PHE A 162 -6.34 2.78 10.50
N PRO A 163 -6.39 3.27 11.76
CA PRO A 163 -7.65 3.62 12.40
C PRO A 163 -8.32 4.84 11.78
N VAL A 164 -9.66 4.80 11.67
CA VAL A 164 -10.49 5.90 11.15
C VAL A 164 -10.40 7.15 12.02
N ASN A 165 -10.43 6.99 13.34
CA ASN A 165 -10.46 8.11 14.28
C ASN A 165 -9.60 7.82 15.53
N LYS A 166 -8.96 8.85 16.07
CA LYS A 166 -8.18 8.77 17.31
C LYS A 166 -9.01 8.87 18.60
N ASN A 167 -10.18 9.51 18.57
CA ASN A 167 -10.95 9.89 19.77
C ASN A 167 -11.99 8.83 20.16
N THR A 168 -12.52 8.08 19.20
CA THR A 168 -13.41 6.94 19.44
C THR A 168 -12.58 5.68 19.46
N TYR A 169 -12.16 5.27 20.65
CA TYR A 169 -11.48 3.99 20.82
C TYR A 169 -12.37 2.88 20.30
N ASN A 170 -11.95 2.25 19.21
CA ASN A 170 -12.57 1.00 18.79
C ASN A 170 -12.27 -0.05 19.87
N GLN A 171 -13.31 -0.48 20.58
CA GLN A 171 -13.18 -1.40 21.70
C GLN A 171 -12.53 -2.72 21.29
N GLU A 172 -12.69 -3.13 20.04
CA GLU A 172 -12.06 -4.34 19.52
C GLU A 172 -10.53 -4.19 19.48
N ILE A 173 -10.00 -3.03 19.11
CA ILE A 173 -8.55 -2.79 19.12
C ILE A 173 -7.98 -2.89 20.55
N ILE A 174 -8.71 -2.38 21.54
CA ILE A 174 -8.33 -2.51 22.96
C ILE A 174 -8.32 -3.98 23.37
N LYS A 175 -9.36 -4.75 23.04
CA LYS A 175 -9.44 -6.18 23.35
C LYS A 175 -8.26 -6.94 22.75
N LEU A 176 -7.90 -6.64 21.51
CA LEU A 176 -6.78 -7.28 20.82
C LEU A 176 -5.43 -7.02 21.51
N SER A 177 -5.20 -5.77 21.91
CA SER A 177 -4.01 -5.39 22.70
C SER A 177 -3.95 -6.18 24.02
N LEU A 178 -5.05 -6.22 24.78
CA LEU A 178 -5.12 -6.97 26.05
C LEU A 178 -4.94 -8.49 25.88
N GLN A 179 -5.36 -9.04 24.74
CA GLN A 179 -5.21 -10.45 24.39
C GLN A 179 -3.84 -10.79 23.78
N GLN A 180 -2.96 -9.79 23.63
CA GLN A 180 -1.66 -9.94 22.94
C GLN A 180 -1.81 -10.52 21.53
N PHE A 181 -2.92 -10.21 20.86
CA PHE A 181 -3.12 -10.60 19.47
C PHE A 181 -2.14 -9.81 18.58
N PRO A 182 -1.46 -10.44 17.60
CA PRO A 182 -0.52 -9.76 16.73
C PRO A 182 -1.17 -8.58 15.99
N LEU A 183 -0.79 -7.36 16.38
CA LEU A 183 -1.43 -6.12 15.97
C LEU A 183 -0.38 -5.02 15.78
N ALA A 184 -0.43 -4.38 14.60
CA ALA A 184 0.30 -3.15 14.31
C ALA A 184 -0.68 -2.05 13.90
N VAL A 185 -0.45 -0.84 14.38
CA VAL A 185 -1.28 0.33 14.08
C VAL A 185 -0.47 1.33 13.24
N ILE A 186 -1.07 1.86 12.19
CA ILE A 186 -0.41 2.81 11.27
C ILE A 186 -1.02 4.20 11.43
N ASP A 187 -0.16 5.22 11.35
CA ASP A 187 -0.46 6.67 11.35
C ASP A 187 -1.08 7.24 12.64
N ASN A 188 -1.87 6.45 13.36
CA ASN A 188 -2.60 6.87 14.55
C ASN A 188 -2.11 6.14 15.80
N VAL A 189 -2.07 6.84 16.92
CA VAL A 189 -1.70 6.30 18.24
C VAL A 189 -2.94 6.28 19.13
N LEU A 190 -3.32 5.10 19.62
CA LEU A 190 -4.42 4.97 20.57
C LEU A 190 -3.90 5.25 21.97
N ARG A 191 -4.02 6.50 22.44
CA ARG A 191 -3.51 6.91 23.76
C ARG A 191 -4.05 5.99 24.86
N GLY A 192 -3.18 5.43 25.69
CA GLY A 192 -3.59 4.53 26.78
C GLY A 192 -3.87 3.09 26.35
N VAL A 193 -3.65 2.73 25.09
CA VAL A 193 -3.70 1.35 24.59
C VAL A 193 -2.28 0.96 24.20
N GLU A 194 -1.78 -0.17 24.72
CA GLU A 194 -0.46 -0.68 24.38
C GLU A 194 -0.49 -1.36 23.02
N THR A 195 -0.34 -0.57 21.96
CA THR A 195 -0.23 -1.06 20.58
C THR A 195 1.05 -0.56 19.93
N SER A 196 1.66 -1.42 19.12
CA SER A 196 2.83 -1.01 18.33
C SER A 196 2.38 -0.12 17.19
N THR A 197 2.98 1.06 17.06
CA THR A 197 2.57 2.07 16.09
C THR A 197 3.69 2.40 15.13
N ILE A 198 3.37 2.55 13.86
CA ILE A 198 4.30 2.98 12.83
C ILE A 198 3.75 4.28 12.21
N THR A 199 4.51 5.36 12.32
CA THR A 199 4.10 6.69 11.87
C THR A 199 5.21 7.39 11.11
N SER A 200 4.85 8.37 10.27
CA SER A 200 5.83 9.31 9.75
C SER A 200 6.20 10.36 10.80
N ASN A 201 7.37 10.98 10.64
CA ASN A 201 7.80 12.13 11.44
C ASN A 201 7.05 13.42 11.03
N ASN A 202 5.74 13.41 11.26
CA ASN A 202 4.79 14.44 10.82
C ASN A 202 5.14 15.84 11.33
N ARG A 203 5.62 15.94 12.58
CA ARG A 203 6.04 17.22 13.19
C ARG A 203 7.25 17.82 12.48
N LYS A 204 8.32 17.04 12.32
CA LYS A 204 9.54 17.47 11.61
C LYS A 204 9.23 17.79 10.15
N ALA A 205 8.37 16.99 9.52
CA ALA A 205 7.94 17.20 8.14
C ALA A 205 7.29 18.57 7.94
N ALA A 206 6.29 18.90 8.76
CA ALA A 206 5.59 20.18 8.68
C ALA A 206 6.49 21.35 9.08
N TYR A 207 7.30 21.18 10.13
CA TYR A 207 8.30 22.18 10.52
C TYR A 207 9.21 22.56 9.34
N ASN A 208 9.76 21.56 8.65
CA ASN A 208 10.64 21.79 7.50
C ASN A 208 9.92 22.45 6.33
N ALA A 209 8.67 22.05 6.05
CA ALA A 209 7.85 22.64 4.99
C ALA A 209 7.49 24.11 5.28
N THR A 210 7.11 24.43 6.52
CA THR A 210 6.85 25.81 6.95
C THR A 210 8.14 26.65 6.91
N ASN A 211 9.24 26.11 7.43
CA ASN A 211 10.54 26.80 7.43
C ASN A 211 11.06 27.08 6.02
N TYR A 212 10.77 26.21 5.05
CA TYR A 212 11.06 26.49 3.64
C TYR A 212 10.40 27.80 3.17
N PHE A 213 9.12 27.99 3.47
CA PHE A 213 8.40 29.22 3.10
C PHE A 213 8.93 30.44 3.86
N LEU A 214 9.21 30.30 5.17
CA LEU A 214 9.78 31.38 5.98
C LEU A 214 11.13 31.87 5.42
N LYS A 215 12.01 30.95 5.00
CA LYS A 215 13.29 31.26 4.32
C LYS A 215 13.11 31.94 2.96
N LYS A 216 11.93 31.81 2.35
CA LYS A 216 11.53 32.53 1.13
C LYS A 216 10.82 33.85 1.44
N ASN A 217 10.88 34.33 2.69
CA ASN A 217 10.23 35.55 3.17
C ASN A 217 8.69 35.52 3.09
N LYS A 218 8.08 34.34 2.99
CA LYS A 218 6.63 34.16 3.10
C LYS A 218 6.25 34.12 4.57
N LYS A 219 5.30 34.97 4.99
CA LYS A 219 4.94 35.15 6.41
C LYS A 219 3.47 34.87 6.69
N HIS A 220 2.62 34.82 5.68
CA HIS A 220 1.19 34.58 5.80
C HIS A 220 0.89 33.17 5.27
N ILE A 221 1.35 32.17 6.02
CA ILE A 221 1.31 30.77 5.61
C ILE A 221 0.00 30.16 6.10
N ALA A 222 -0.83 29.67 5.19
CA ALA A 222 -2.07 29.00 5.53
C ALA A 222 -1.92 27.49 5.63
N VAL A 223 -2.80 26.86 6.41
CA VAL A 223 -2.94 25.41 6.51
C VAL A 223 -4.33 25.02 6.01
N ILE A 224 -4.38 24.07 5.08
CA ILE A 224 -5.61 23.45 4.61
C ILE A 224 -5.59 21.97 5.00
N THR A 225 -6.55 21.55 5.81
CA THR A 225 -6.54 20.24 6.45
C THR A 225 -7.96 19.71 6.73
N HIS A 226 -8.07 18.42 7.03
CA HIS A 226 -9.26 17.83 7.65
C HIS A 226 -9.32 18.23 9.14
N PRO A 227 -10.40 17.92 9.88
CA PRO A 227 -10.47 18.23 11.30
C PRO A 227 -9.21 17.76 12.05
N LEU A 228 -8.53 18.67 12.73
CA LEU A 228 -7.27 18.37 13.43
C LEU A 228 -7.45 17.29 14.51
N ASP A 229 -8.65 17.02 14.95
CA ASP A 229 -8.97 15.98 15.92
C ASP A 229 -9.29 14.62 15.28
N SER A 230 -9.26 14.47 13.95
CA SER A 230 -9.53 13.19 13.27
C SER A 230 -8.34 12.21 13.35
N ALA A 231 -7.11 12.72 13.26
CA ALA A 231 -5.89 11.90 13.25
C ALA A 231 -4.72 12.57 13.98
N ILE A 232 -3.85 11.78 14.61
CA ILE A 232 -2.68 12.30 15.32
C ILE A 232 -1.65 12.88 14.34
N SER A 233 -1.51 12.30 13.15
CA SER A 233 -0.64 12.80 12.10
C SER A 233 -0.93 14.25 11.72
N LEU A 234 -2.21 14.64 11.64
CA LEU A 234 -2.62 16.03 11.39
C LEU A 234 -2.29 16.97 12.54
N GLN A 235 -2.42 16.51 13.79
CA GLN A 235 -2.02 17.29 14.97
C GLN A 235 -0.52 17.52 14.99
N GLU A 236 0.26 16.48 14.73
CA GLU A 236 1.72 16.59 14.69
C GLU A 236 2.17 17.52 13.56
N ARG A 237 1.54 17.48 12.38
CA ARG A 237 1.79 18.46 11.31
C ARG A 237 1.46 19.88 11.76
N TYR A 238 0.32 20.08 12.41
CA TYR A 238 -0.07 21.39 12.93
C TYR A 238 0.92 21.92 13.97
N ILE A 239 1.35 21.08 14.92
CA ILE A 239 2.39 21.43 15.90
C ILE A 239 3.71 21.80 15.22
N GLY A 240 4.12 21.06 14.18
CA GLY A 240 5.31 21.38 13.40
C GLY A 240 5.23 22.73 12.71
N TYR A 241 4.07 23.05 12.13
CA TYR A 241 3.78 24.36 11.55
C TYR A 241 3.85 25.49 12.59
N GLU A 242 3.19 25.33 13.74
CA GLU A 242 3.22 26.32 14.83
C GLU A 242 4.65 26.52 15.37
N SER A 243 5.40 25.44 15.52
CA SER A 243 6.79 25.48 16.02
C SER A 243 7.70 26.28 15.09
N ALA A 244 7.59 26.08 13.77
CA ALA A 244 8.39 26.82 12.79
C ALA A 244 8.06 28.32 12.78
N LEU A 245 6.78 28.68 12.88
CA LEU A 245 6.37 30.08 13.00
C LEU A 245 6.88 30.71 14.30
N SER A 246 6.77 29.98 15.41
CA SER A 246 7.20 30.45 16.72
C SER A 246 8.72 30.72 16.77
N ASP A 247 9.53 29.81 16.21
CA ASP A 247 10.99 29.94 16.16
C ASP A 247 11.42 31.19 15.38
N GLU A 248 10.74 31.51 14.28
CA GLU A 248 11.00 32.70 13.44
C GLU A 248 10.19 33.93 13.88
N LYS A 249 9.51 33.87 15.03
CA LYS A 249 8.71 34.95 15.62
C LYS A 249 7.62 35.49 14.68
N VAL A 250 7.03 34.63 13.87
CA VAL A 250 5.88 34.95 13.01
C VAL A 250 4.59 34.63 13.78
N PRO A 251 3.61 35.56 13.84
CA PRO A 251 2.35 35.30 14.53
C PRO A 251 1.54 34.16 13.89
N ILE A 252 0.90 33.36 14.72
CA ILE A 252 -0.03 32.32 14.28
C ILE A 252 -1.43 32.93 14.19
N TYR A 253 -1.99 32.95 12.98
CA TYR A 253 -3.32 33.47 12.71
C TYR A 253 -4.32 32.32 12.62
N LYS A 254 -5.32 32.29 13.51
CA LYS A 254 -6.35 31.24 13.51
C LYS A 254 -7.17 31.22 12.22
N ASN A 255 -7.41 32.40 11.64
CA ASN A 255 -8.09 32.55 10.35
C ASN A 255 -7.26 32.05 9.16
N TYR A 256 -6.01 31.59 9.35
CA TYR A 256 -5.22 30.94 8.29
C TYR A 256 -5.33 29.41 8.33
N ILE A 257 -6.19 28.86 9.19
CA ILE A 257 -6.36 27.43 9.34
C ILE A 257 -7.75 27.04 8.84
N LEU A 258 -7.81 26.44 7.66
CA LEU A 258 -9.02 25.83 7.12
C LEU A 258 -9.03 24.33 7.46
N HIS A 259 -9.81 23.95 8.47
CA HIS A 259 -9.77 22.59 9.04
C HIS A 259 -11.14 21.87 9.11
N ASP A 260 -12.20 22.45 8.56
CA ASP A 260 -13.57 21.90 8.58
C ASP A 260 -13.93 21.19 7.25
N LEU A 261 -12.95 20.54 6.65
CA LEU A 261 -13.08 19.86 5.36
C LEU A 261 -13.27 18.36 5.55
N LYS A 262 -14.35 17.81 5.01
CA LYS A 262 -14.61 16.36 5.03
C LYS A 262 -13.87 15.68 3.87
N HIS A 263 -13.50 14.42 4.06
CA HIS A 263 -12.93 13.58 3.01
C HIS A 263 -13.87 13.52 1.81
N TYR A 264 -13.33 13.77 0.61
CA TYR A 264 -14.01 13.70 -0.67
C TYR A 264 -15.28 14.56 -0.80
N ASP A 265 -15.40 15.66 -0.05
CA ASP A 265 -16.53 16.61 -0.14
C ASP A 265 -16.44 17.43 -1.44
N GLU A 266 -17.51 17.43 -2.24
CA GLU A 266 -17.61 18.18 -3.50
C GLU A 266 -17.52 19.70 -3.29
N ASN A 267 -17.96 20.20 -2.12
CA ASN A 267 -17.91 21.63 -1.81
C ASN A 267 -16.54 22.13 -1.37
N THR A 268 -15.54 21.25 -1.29
CA THR A 268 -14.21 21.60 -0.77
C THR A 268 -13.57 22.76 -1.56
N SER A 269 -13.62 22.74 -2.90
CA SER A 269 -13.03 23.79 -3.72
C SER A 269 -13.69 25.16 -3.47
N ASN A 270 -15.01 25.20 -3.29
CA ASN A 270 -15.74 26.43 -2.96
C ASN A 270 -15.35 26.97 -1.58
N LYS A 271 -15.16 26.08 -0.59
CA LYS A 271 -14.68 26.46 0.75
C LYS A 271 -13.26 27.01 0.70
N ILE A 272 -12.37 26.37 -0.06
CA ILE A 272 -10.99 26.86 -0.27
C ILE A 272 -11.02 28.24 -0.93
N LEU A 273 -11.80 28.42 -1.99
CA LEU A 273 -11.90 29.71 -2.68
C LEU A 273 -12.37 30.83 -1.74
N LYS A 274 -13.47 30.58 -1.02
CA LYS A 274 -14.01 31.53 -0.03
C LYS A 274 -12.96 31.87 1.04
N PHE A 275 -12.28 30.86 1.56
CA PHE A 275 -11.21 31.04 2.55
C PHE A 275 -10.06 31.92 2.03
N LEU A 276 -9.61 31.70 0.78
CA LEU A 276 -8.58 32.52 0.15
C LEU A 276 -9.06 33.95 -0.16
N ASP A 277 -10.36 34.12 -0.39
CA ASP A 277 -10.97 35.43 -0.61
C ASP A 277 -11.11 36.24 0.69
N GLU A 278 -11.40 35.59 1.81
CA GLU A 278 -11.48 36.23 3.12
C GLU A 278 -10.09 36.57 3.69
N ASN A 279 -9.02 35.96 3.19
CA ASN A 279 -7.65 36.10 3.67
C ASN A 279 -6.68 36.46 2.51
N LYS A 280 -6.83 37.67 1.97
CA LYS A 280 -6.12 38.16 0.77
C LYS A 280 -4.61 38.36 0.96
N GLU A 281 -4.12 38.24 2.17
CA GLU A 281 -2.71 38.39 2.53
C GLU A 281 -1.94 37.06 2.54
N ILE A 282 -2.63 35.91 2.55
CA ILE A 282 -2.01 34.56 2.52
C ILE A 282 -1.02 34.47 1.36
N ASP A 283 0.25 34.23 1.63
CA ASP A 283 1.32 34.21 0.61
C ASP A 283 1.93 32.83 0.38
N ALA A 284 1.54 31.83 1.18
CA ALA A 284 1.89 30.42 1.01
C ALA A 284 0.84 29.49 1.64
N ILE A 285 0.77 28.24 1.19
CA ILE A 285 -0.20 27.25 1.65
C ILE A 285 0.48 25.89 1.91
N LEU A 286 0.17 25.30 3.05
CA LEU A 286 0.44 23.91 3.38
C LEU A 286 -0.86 23.12 3.31
N ALA A 287 -0.97 22.22 2.35
CA ALA A 287 -2.08 21.28 2.27
C ALA A 287 -1.68 19.96 2.93
N PHE A 288 -2.36 19.57 4.00
CA PHE A 288 -1.95 18.46 4.87
C PHE A 288 -2.29 17.07 4.35
N ASN A 289 -2.68 16.91 3.08
CA ASN A 289 -2.68 15.63 2.37
C ASN A 289 -2.84 15.85 0.86
N TYR A 290 -2.76 14.77 0.10
CA TYR A 290 -2.88 14.86 -1.35
C TYR A 290 -4.25 15.36 -1.82
N GLU A 291 -5.35 14.90 -1.20
CA GLU A 291 -6.71 15.21 -1.64
C GLU A 291 -6.96 16.72 -1.58
N LEU A 292 -6.66 17.32 -0.43
CA LEU A 292 -6.77 18.75 -0.21
C LEU A 292 -5.71 19.52 -1.01
N GLY A 293 -4.52 18.95 -1.20
CA GLY A 293 -3.48 19.55 -2.02
C GLY A 293 -3.88 19.71 -3.48
N ILE A 294 -4.41 18.66 -4.10
CA ILE A 294 -4.93 18.68 -5.48
C ILE A 294 -6.04 19.71 -5.61
N LYS A 295 -7.02 19.69 -4.69
CA LYS A 295 -8.14 20.65 -4.71
C LYS A 295 -7.65 22.08 -4.55
N THR A 296 -6.68 22.32 -3.65
CA THR A 296 -6.06 23.63 -3.46
C THR A 296 -5.37 24.11 -4.73
N ILE A 297 -4.55 23.25 -5.37
CA ILE A 297 -3.85 23.59 -6.61
C ILE A 297 -4.84 23.94 -7.71
N ASN A 298 -5.89 23.14 -7.92
CA ASN A 298 -6.91 23.40 -8.93
C ASN A 298 -7.62 24.73 -8.66
N THR A 299 -8.06 24.96 -7.42
CA THR A 299 -8.70 26.23 -7.03
C THR A 299 -7.77 27.42 -7.28
N VAL A 300 -6.48 27.29 -6.96
CA VAL A 300 -5.50 28.34 -7.17
C VAL A 300 -5.32 28.64 -8.67
N LEU A 301 -5.12 27.62 -9.49
CA LEU A 301 -4.89 27.78 -10.93
C LEU A 301 -6.10 28.36 -11.68
N GLU A 302 -7.31 28.04 -11.24
CA GLU A 302 -8.54 28.45 -11.94
C GLU A 302 -9.08 29.81 -11.49
N ASN A 303 -8.86 30.21 -10.23
CA ASN A 303 -9.64 31.29 -9.61
C ASN A 303 -8.80 32.45 -9.05
N THR A 304 -7.47 32.33 -8.98
CA THR A 304 -6.62 33.40 -8.45
C THR A 304 -5.38 33.63 -9.29
N THR A 305 -4.98 34.89 -9.40
CA THR A 305 -3.75 35.32 -10.06
C THR A 305 -2.65 35.70 -9.05
N ARG A 306 -2.97 35.68 -7.75
CA ARG A 306 -2.09 36.13 -6.65
C ARG A 306 -1.21 35.03 -6.09
N LEU A 307 -1.67 33.80 -6.19
CA LEU A 307 -0.96 32.59 -5.76
C LEU A 307 -0.68 31.72 -6.96
N THR A 308 0.42 30.98 -6.90
CA THR A 308 0.82 30.02 -7.92
C THR A 308 1.09 28.67 -7.27
N THR A 309 1.35 27.63 -8.06
CA THR A 309 1.77 26.32 -7.53
C THR A 309 3.08 26.41 -6.74
N ASP A 310 3.89 27.46 -6.96
CA ASP A 310 5.13 27.65 -6.21
C ASP A 310 4.92 28.04 -4.74
N ASP A 311 3.73 28.54 -4.43
CA ASP A 311 3.31 28.97 -3.09
C ASP A 311 2.60 27.84 -2.33
N ILE A 312 2.57 26.62 -2.87
CA ILE A 312 1.86 25.47 -2.29
C ILE A 312 2.85 24.33 -2.03
N ILE A 313 2.82 23.77 -0.82
CA ILE A 313 3.42 22.47 -0.52
C ILE A 313 2.29 21.51 -0.14
N VAL A 314 2.27 20.36 -0.82
CA VAL A 314 1.30 19.29 -0.60
C VAL A 314 1.95 18.16 0.21
N PHE A 315 1.29 17.68 1.25
CA PHE A 315 1.68 16.42 1.87
C PHE A 315 1.22 15.25 1.01
N ASP A 316 2.07 14.23 0.93
CA ASP A 316 1.93 13.05 0.07
C ASP A 316 2.32 13.32 -1.39
N GLU A 317 3.12 12.41 -1.93
CA GLU A 317 3.65 12.48 -3.28
C GLU A 317 2.73 11.72 -4.23
N GLU A 318 2.13 12.43 -5.19
CA GLU A 318 1.23 11.83 -6.21
C GLU A 318 1.70 12.09 -7.66
N PHE A 319 2.80 12.84 -7.84
CA PHE A 319 3.09 13.51 -9.10
C PHE A 319 4.38 13.08 -9.79
N SER A 320 5.27 12.34 -9.14
CA SER A 320 6.64 12.09 -9.63
C SER A 320 6.67 11.30 -10.95
N GLU A 321 5.73 10.37 -11.16
CA GLU A 321 5.64 9.62 -12.43
C GLU A 321 5.20 10.50 -13.61
N ILE A 322 4.43 11.55 -13.33
CA ILE A 322 3.92 12.49 -14.34
C ILE A 322 4.62 13.84 -14.30
N TYR A 323 5.70 13.98 -13.52
CA TYR A 323 6.33 15.27 -13.21
C TYR A 323 6.88 16.00 -14.44
N ASN A 324 7.26 15.24 -15.47
CA ASN A 324 7.72 15.77 -16.76
C ASN A 324 6.58 16.11 -17.72
N LEU A 325 5.36 15.62 -17.44
CA LEU A 325 4.14 15.90 -18.19
C LEU A 325 3.38 17.11 -17.61
N LEU A 326 3.59 17.41 -16.33
CA LEU A 326 2.98 18.56 -15.68
C LEU A 326 3.60 19.87 -16.18
N LYS A 327 2.73 20.80 -16.59
CA LYS A 327 3.11 22.19 -16.95
C LYS A 327 3.62 22.99 -15.76
N VAL A 328 3.31 22.54 -14.55
CA VAL A 328 3.65 23.19 -13.29
C VAL A 328 4.44 22.24 -12.40
N LYS A 329 5.35 22.80 -11.61
CA LYS A 329 6.11 22.04 -10.62
C LYS A 329 5.37 22.14 -9.29
N ILE A 330 5.10 21.00 -8.69
CA ILE A 330 4.40 20.91 -7.40
C ILE A 330 5.43 20.50 -6.35
N LYS A 331 5.49 21.27 -5.27
CA LYS A 331 6.32 20.96 -4.11
C LYS A 331 5.56 20.04 -3.18
N TYR A 332 6.23 19.06 -2.60
CA TYR A 332 5.56 18.08 -1.75
C TYR A 332 6.43 17.50 -0.65
N VAL A 333 5.78 17.02 0.40
CA VAL A 333 6.39 16.19 1.44
C VAL A 333 6.11 14.72 1.09
N GLN A 334 7.16 13.97 0.82
CA GLN A 334 7.09 12.53 0.62
C GLN A 334 7.21 11.80 1.95
N GLN A 335 6.19 10.99 2.24
CA GLN A 335 6.25 9.97 3.28
C GLN A 335 6.74 8.65 2.68
N ASP A 336 7.55 7.90 3.42
CA ASP A 336 8.03 6.57 2.98
C ASP A 336 7.03 5.47 3.36
N ALA A 337 5.87 5.49 2.69
CA ALA A 337 4.77 4.57 2.93
C ALA A 337 5.15 3.10 2.73
N TYR A 338 6.02 2.82 1.76
CA TYR A 338 6.52 1.47 1.53
C TYR A 338 7.28 0.96 2.75
N THR A 339 8.21 1.76 3.29
CA THR A 339 8.93 1.39 4.52
C THR A 339 8.00 1.30 5.72
N ILE A 340 6.96 2.14 5.83
CA ILE A 340 5.91 2.00 6.86
C ILE A 340 5.25 0.63 6.76
N GLY A 341 4.87 0.19 5.56
CA GLY A 341 4.23 -1.10 5.33
C GLY A 341 5.13 -2.29 5.67
N ILE A 342 6.39 -2.26 5.22
CA ILE A 342 7.42 -3.25 5.56
C ILE A 342 7.58 -3.35 7.09
N THR A 343 7.71 -2.19 7.75
CA THR A 343 7.92 -2.10 9.20
C THR A 343 6.70 -2.62 9.97
N ALA A 344 5.49 -2.28 9.52
CA ALA A 344 4.26 -2.74 10.15
C ALA A 344 4.17 -4.27 10.15
N PHE A 345 4.50 -4.93 9.04
CA PHE A 345 4.53 -6.38 8.99
C PHE A 345 5.71 -6.98 9.77
N GLN A 346 6.88 -6.31 9.80
CA GLN A 346 8.00 -6.75 10.63
C GLN A 346 7.62 -6.78 12.12
N VAL A 347 6.92 -5.75 12.61
CA VAL A 347 6.38 -5.70 13.97
C VAL A 347 5.48 -6.90 14.27
N ILE A 348 4.62 -7.30 13.33
CA ILE A 348 3.79 -8.51 13.47
C ILE A 348 4.65 -9.77 13.64
N LEU A 349 5.69 -9.93 12.82
CA LEU A 349 6.59 -11.09 12.93
C LEU A 349 7.31 -11.11 14.27
N ASP A 350 7.77 -9.95 14.75
CA ASP A 350 8.50 -9.83 16.00
C ASP A 350 7.60 -10.16 17.20
N GLN A 351 6.34 -9.71 17.18
CA GLN A 351 5.33 -10.05 18.18
C GLN A 351 5.06 -11.56 18.24
N ILE A 352 4.97 -12.23 17.09
CA ILE A 352 4.70 -13.67 17.01
C ILE A 352 5.89 -14.49 17.49
N ASN A 353 7.10 -14.05 17.19
CA ASN A 353 8.33 -14.81 17.48
C ASN A 353 8.88 -14.54 18.89
N SER A 354 8.38 -13.52 19.59
CA SER A 354 8.93 -13.06 20.88
C SER A 354 7.86 -13.08 21.99
N PRO A 355 7.94 -14.03 22.95
CA PRO A 355 6.98 -14.12 24.06
C PRO A 355 6.91 -12.89 24.97
N ASN A 356 7.96 -12.05 24.97
CA ASN A 356 8.08 -10.84 25.78
C ASN A 356 8.22 -9.59 24.90
N TYR A 357 7.54 -9.56 23.74
CA TYR A 357 7.61 -8.41 22.85
C TYR A 357 7.11 -7.15 23.56
N LEU A 358 7.95 -6.11 23.59
CA LEU A 358 7.57 -4.79 24.09
C LEU A 358 7.01 -3.95 22.94
N THR A 359 5.89 -3.29 23.21
CA THR A 359 5.26 -2.35 22.28
C THR A 359 6.27 -1.33 21.73
N GLN A 360 6.29 -1.17 20.41
CA GLN A 360 7.20 -0.25 19.73
C GLN A 360 6.46 0.90 19.08
N HIS A 361 7.00 2.11 19.24
CA HIS A 361 6.57 3.30 18.51
C HIS A 361 7.65 3.68 17.50
N VAL A 362 7.46 3.27 16.25
CA VAL A 362 8.42 3.48 15.18
C VAL A 362 8.04 4.73 14.40
N THR A 363 8.98 5.65 14.27
CA THR A 363 8.83 6.87 13.47
C THR A 363 9.75 6.82 12.26
N ILE A 364 9.19 6.97 11.06
CA ILE A 364 9.90 6.97 9.79
C ILE A 364 10.06 8.40 9.29
N ASP A 365 11.28 8.76 8.88
CA ASP A 365 11.59 10.11 8.41
C ASP A 365 10.95 10.39 7.03
N THR A 366 10.63 11.67 6.80
CA THR A 366 10.03 12.17 5.54
C THR A 366 11.03 12.99 4.75
N LYS A 367 10.77 13.20 3.46
CA LYS A 367 11.58 14.08 2.59
C LYS A 367 10.74 15.21 2.00
N LEU A 368 11.31 16.42 1.96
CA LEU A 368 10.69 17.58 1.32
C LEU A 368 11.30 17.78 -0.07
N PHE A 369 10.46 17.90 -1.09
CA PHE A 369 10.83 18.15 -2.48
C PHE A 369 10.33 19.53 -2.89
N VAL A 370 11.25 20.47 -3.15
CA VAL A 370 10.99 21.91 -3.34
C VAL A 370 11.74 22.51 -4.51
#